data_AF-A0A498CSR4-F1
#
_entry.id   AF-A0A498CSR4-F1
#
_cell.length_a   1.000
_cell.length_b   1.000
_cell.length_c   1.000
_cell.angle_alpha   90.00
_cell.angle_beta   90.00
_cell.angle_gamma   90.00
#
_symmetry.space_group_name_H-M   'P 1'
#
loop_
_entity.id
_entity.type
_entity.pdbx_description
1 polymer ?
#
loop_
_entity_poly.entity_id
_entity_poly.type
_entity_poly.pdbx_seq_one_letter_code
_entity_poly.pdbx_strand_id
1 'polypeptide(L)' 'MKGKKLVAPAVITTFLVLWFFGYLALCLLVPMPVFFKVVGCLVFLALISVSIYVLTERIKEIRSGEEDDLGNY' A
#
# COMPACT_ATOMS: atom_id res chain seq x y z
N MET A 1 -2.39 -15.24 19.70
CA MET A 1 -3.24 -14.18 19.13
C MET A 1 -2.54 -13.34 18.04
N LYS A 2 -1.60 -13.90 17.26
CA LYS A 2 -0.82 -13.12 16.25
C LYS A 2 -1.64 -12.71 15.01
N GLY A 3 -2.59 -13.53 14.58
CA GLY A 3 -3.39 -13.25 13.37
C GLY A 3 -4.30 -12.02 13.47
N LYS A 4 -4.83 -11.69 14.66
CA LYS A 4 -5.71 -10.53 14.85
C LYS A 4 -4.99 -9.20 14.64
N LYS A 5 -3.69 -9.11 14.95
CA LYS A 5 -2.87 -7.90 14.78
C LYS A 5 -2.60 -7.57 13.29
N LEU A 6 -2.70 -8.57 12.41
CA LEU A 6 -2.46 -8.40 10.96
C LEU A 6 -3.71 -7.99 10.18
N VAL A 7 -4.91 -8.20 10.72
CA VAL A 7 -6.16 -7.92 10.01
C VAL A 7 -6.27 -6.43 9.68
N ALA A 8 -6.05 -5.56 10.67
CA ALA A 8 -6.16 -4.11 10.47
C ALA A 8 -5.20 -3.58 9.38
N PRO A 9 -3.87 -3.79 9.46
CA PRO A 9 -2.96 -3.31 8.43
C PRO A 9 -3.24 -3.95 7.06
N ALA A 10 -3.54 -5.25 6.98
CA ALA A 10 -3.82 -5.90 5.70
C ALA A 10 -5.09 -5.36 5.01
N VAL A 11 -6.16 -5.13 5.77
CA VAL A 11 -7.41 -4.57 5.23
C VAL A 11 -7.18 -3.14 4.73
N ILE A 12 -6.52 -2.29 5.52
CA ILE A 12 -6.23 -0.91 5.14
C ILE A 12 -5.35 -0.86 3.88
N THR A 13 -4.26 -1.62 3.84
CA THR A 13 -3.38 -1.68 2.66
C THR A 13 -4.13 -2.18 1.43
N THR A 14 -5.04 -3.15 1.59
CA THR A 14 -5.84 -3.67 0.47
C THR A 14 -6.74 -2.57 -0.12
N PHE A 15 -7.48 -1.84 0.71
CA PHE A 15 -8.32 -0.73 0.24
C PHE A 15 -7.48 0.39 -0.39
N LEU A 16 -6.32 0.71 0.18
CA LEU A 16 -5.41 1.73 -0.36
C LEU A 16 -4.86 1.32 -1.74
N VAL A 17 -4.45 0.07 -1.90
CA VAL A 17 -3.96 -0.46 -3.17
C VAL A 17 -5.07 -0.47 -4.23
N LEU A 18 -6.28 -0.89 -3.88
CA LEU A 18 -7.44 -0.83 -4.77
C LEU A 18 -7.74 0.62 -5.20
N TRP A 19 -7.66 1.56 -4.27
CA TRP A 19 -7.81 2.99 -4.55
C TRP A 19 -6.77 3.47 -5.57
N PHE A 20 -5.49 3.14 -5.38
CA PHE A 20 -4.43 3.50 -6.33
C PHE A 20 -4.58 2.82 -7.69
N PHE A 21 -5.08 1.58 -7.75
CA PHE A 21 -5.44 0.95 -9.02
C PHE A 21 -6.53 1.72 -9.76
N GLY A 22 -7.51 2.27 -9.04
CA GLY A 22 -8.51 3.17 -9.61
C GLY A 22 -7.87 4.40 -10.28
N TYR A 23 -6.93 5.05 -9.62
CA TYR A 23 -6.20 6.18 -10.21
C TYR A 23 -5.30 5.77 -11.38
N LEU A 24 -4.66 4.61 -11.31
CA LEU A 24 -3.86 4.08 -12.41
C LEU A 24 -4.76 3.83 -13.64
N ALA A 25 -5.95 3.27 -13.44
CA ALA A 25 -6.94 3.12 -14.50
C ALA A 25 -7.39 4.49 -15.06
N LEU A 26 -7.67 5.48 -14.21
CA LEU A 26 -7.97 6.85 -14.65
C LEU A 26 -6.83 7.43 -15.48
N CYS A 27 -5.57 7.21 -15.07
CA CYS A 27 -4.43 7.65 -15.86
C CYS A 27 -4.41 7.03 -17.26
N LEU A 28 -4.81 5.77 -17.41
CA LEU A 28 -4.81 5.10 -18.71
C LEU A 28 -6.00 5.48 -19.58
N LEU A 29 -7.19 5.62 -18.97
CA LEU A 29 -8.47 5.80 -19.66
C LEU A 29 -8.77 7.26 -20.03
N VAL A 30 -8.29 8.23 -19.25
CA VAL A 30 -8.55 9.65 -19.53
C VAL A 30 -7.63 10.15 -20.64
N PRO A 31 -8.16 10.88 -21.64
CA PRO A 31 -7.34 11.54 -22.65
C PRO A 31 -6.55 12.67 -22.00
N MET A 32 -5.24 12.50 -21.89
CA MET A 32 -4.30 13.50 -21.41
C MET A 32 -2.96 13.39 -22.13
N PRO A 33 -2.11 14.43 -22.12
CA PRO A 33 -0.79 14.37 -22.74
C PRO A 33 0.04 13.21 -22.20
N VAL A 34 0.79 12.55 -23.09
CA VAL A 34 1.57 11.34 -22.78
C VAL A 34 2.50 11.54 -21.58
N PHE A 35 3.10 12.73 -21.46
CA PHE A 35 3.96 13.08 -20.33
C PHE A 35 3.25 12.90 -18.97
N PHE A 36 2.07 13.50 -18.79
CA PHE A 36 1.32 13.40 -17.54
C PHE A 36 0.81 11.97 -17.29
N LYS A 37 0.47 11.23 -18.35
CA LYS A 37 0.09 9.82 -18.25
C LYS A 37 1.23 8.98 -17.68
N VAL A 38 2.44 9.12 -18.25
CA VAL A 38 3.62 8.37 -17.79
C VAL A 38 3.97 8.73 -16.35
N VAL A 39 4.03 10.04 -16.02
CA VAL A 39 4.33 10.49 -14.67
C VAL A 39 3.29 9.98 -13.67
N GLY A 40 2.00 10.11 -13.98
CA GLY A 40 0.92 9.61 -13.12
C GLY A 40 1.01 8.11 -12.87
N CYS A 41 1.20 7.31 -13.92
CA CYS A 41 1.39 5.86 -13.80
C CYS A 41 2.59 5.50 -12.93
N LEU A 42 3.75 6.16 -13.13
CA LEU A 42 4.95 5.92 -12.31
C LEU A 42 4.70 6.24 -10.83
N VAL A 43 4.02 7.35 -10.53
CA VAL A 43 3.67 7.74 -9.16
C VAL A 43 2.78 6.70 -8.50
N PHE A 44 1.67 6.30 -9.15
CA PHE A 44 0.75 5.32 -8.56
C PHE A 44 1.36 3.92 -8.44
N LEU A 45 2.20 3.50 -9.39
CA LEU A 45 2.96 2.25 -9.28
C LEU A 45 3.93 2.29 -8.09
N ALA A 46 4.68 3.38 -7.92
CA ALA A 46 5.59 3.54 -6.79
C ALA A 46 4.82 3.49 -5.45
N LEU A 47 3.68 4.16 -5.35
CA LEU A 47 2.84 4.13 -4.15
C LEU A 47 2.30 2.72 -3.84
N ILE A 48 1.88 1.97 -4.86
CA ILE A 48 1.47 0.56 -4.69
C ILE A 48 2.64 -0.28 -4.19
N SER A 49 3.82 -0.16 -4.81
CA SER A 49 5.01 -0.91 -4.41
C SER A 49 5.42 -0.63 -2.97
N VAL A 50 5.46 0.66 -2.57
CA VAL A 50 5.78 1.06 -1.20
C VAL A 50 4.74 0.55 -0.21
N SER A 51 3.45 0.63 -0.54
CA SER A 51 2.37 0.14 0.33
C SER A 51 2.49 -1.37 0.62
N ILE A 52 2.83 -2.16 -0.41
CA ILE A 52 3.05 -3.60 -0.26
C ILE A 52 4.33 -3.89 0.54
N TYR A 53 5.39 -3.13 0.30
CA TYR A 53 6.65 -3.25 1.04
C TYR A 53 6.45 -3.02 2.53
N VAL A 54 5.77 -1.92 2.90
CA VAL A 54 5.46 -1.58 4.30
C VAL A 54 4.62 -2.67 4.96
N LEU A 55 3.57 -3.18 4.29
CA LEU A 55 2.78 -4.29 4.82
C LEU A 55 3.64 -5.54 5.06
N THR A 56 4.58 -5.83 4.14
CA THR A 56 5.49 -6.97 4.26
C THR A 56 6.43 -6.82 5.46
N GLU A 57 7.01 -5.64 5.66
CA GLU A 57 7.84 -5.35 6.85
C GLU A 57 7.02 -5.49 8.13
N ARG A 58 5.79 -4.95 8.19
CA ARG A 58 4.90 -5.14 9.36
C ARG A 58 4.55 -6.60 9.62
N ILE A 59 4.34 -7.40 8.57
CA ILE A 59 4.13 -8.83 8.71
C ILE A 59 5.38 -9.50 9.30
N LYS A 60 6.59 -9.10 8.88
CA LYS A 60 7.84 -9.62 9.42
C LYS A 60 8.03 -9.23 10.88
N GLU A 61 7.85 -7.95 11.26
CA GLU A 61 7.95 -7.45 12.64
C GLU A 61 7.01 -8.23 13.58
N ILE A 62 5.72 -8.35 13.22
CA ILE A 62 4.73 -9.06 14.05
C ILE A 62 5.06 -10.57 14.16
N ARG A 63 5.71 -11.15 13.15
CA ARG A 63 6.12 -12.56 13.15
C ARG A 63 7.42 -12.77 13.93
N SER A 64 8.40 -11.88 13.79
CA SER A 64 9.68 -11.89 14.51
C SER A 64 9.47 -11.72 16.01
N GLY A 65 8.36 -11.09 16.40
CA GLY A 65 8.08 -10.82 17.80
C GLY A 65 8.89 -9.66 18.34
N GLU A 66 9.45 -8.82 17.46
CA GLU A 66 9.67 -7.41 17.79
C GLU A 66 8.31 -6.88 18.24
N GLU A 67 8.20 -6.61 19.54
CA GLU A 67 6.98 -6.05 20.07
C GLU A 67 6.74 -4.74 19.32
N ASP A 68 5.58 -4.65 18.69
CA ASP A 68 5.03 -3.40 18.19
C ASP A 68 4.84 -2.48 19.39
N ASP A 69 5.95 -1.88 19.82
CA ASP A 69 6.13 -1.10 21.06
C ASP A 69 5.29 0.18 21.08
N LEU A 70 4.53 0.44 20.00
CA LEU A 70 3.47 1.44 19.93
C LEU A 70 2.34 1.20 20.97
N GLY A 71 2.30 0.03 21.63
CA GLY A 71 1.37 -0.24 22.73
C GLY A 71 1.71 0.38 24.09
N ASN A 72 2.89 1.02 24.24
CA ASN A 72 3.38 1.56 25.52
C ASN A 72 3.26 3.09 25.67
N TYR A 73 2.44 3.76 24.87
CA TYR A 73 2.12 5.19 25.01
C TYR A 73 0.64 5.43 25.28
#